data_AF-A0A1X7FZ45-F1
#
_entry.id   AF-A0A1X7FZ45-F1
#
_cell.length_a   1.000
_cell.length_b   1.000
_cell.length_c   1.000
_cell.angle_alpha   90.00
_cell.angle_beta   90.00
_cell.angle_gamma   90.00
#
_symmetry.space_group_name_H-M   'P 1'
#
loop_
_entity.id
_entity.type
_entity.pdbx_description
1 polymer ?
#
loop_
_entity_poly.entity_id
_entity_poly.type
_entity_poly.pdbx_seq_one_letter_code
_entity_poly.pdbx_strand_id
1 'polypeptide(L)'
;MDESDAPRRPNRALILILLLFVAGAAGAAIWWAAKPGDPLGPQAAAPTPAPDAPTGVRALEPKAQLAAAFQTVFGQAGESKVTEGDKTYAVTPATIEWIGDTAALVTLARDMDDCHACSGAMGVYYLKPEGDGFAVTGRWPVIVPGSSFGAATSGWTVRRDLASHPVIASEGGFTGQGYTCSWTNLAELAPTAPVLLATVRTGFSDAGARVDNAPATEWDGKIVNPKADQSFDVVFAGSDRFTETWRRDGEVYAPEEPSRLDEHC
;
A
#
# COMPACT_ATOMS: atom_id res chain seq x y z
N MET A 1 70.28 54.37 -8.51
CA MET A 1 69.75 53.18 -9.19
C MET A 1 68.24 53.30 -9.06
N ASP A 2 67.69 54.25 -9.81
CA ASP A 2 67.09 54.08 -11.15
C ASP A 2 65.72 53.40 -11.01
N GLU A 3 64.61 54.15 -11.04
CA GLU A 3 63.94 54.73 -12.24
C GLU A 3 63.17 53.62 -12.97
N SER A 4 61.87 53.49 -12.73
CA SER A 4 60.76 53.84 -13.66
C SER A 4 59.57 52.92 -13.26
N ASP A 5 58.27 53.18 -13.43
CA ASP A 5 57.48 54.20 -14.10
C ASP A 5 56.04 54.12 -13.53
N ALA A 6 55.31 55.23 -13.51
CA ALA A 6 53.92 55.32 -13.05
C ALA A 6 52.93 55.32 -14.24
N PRO A 7 51.62 55.13 -14.01
CA PRO A 7 50.75 56.24 -14.39
C PRO A 7 49.66 56.61 -13.37
N ARG A 8 49.42 57.92 -13.36
CA ARG A 8 48.43 58.72 -12.63
C ARG A 8 46.98 58.34 -12.98
N ARG A 9 46.05 58.52 -12.03
CA ARG A 9 44.81 59.30 -12.23
C ARG A 9 44.16 59.73 -10.89
N PRO A 10 43.41 60.85 -10.86
CA PRO A 10 43.31 61.73 -9.69
C PRO A 10 41.95 61.75 -8.96
N ASN A 11 42.04 62.14 -7.69
CA ASN A 11 41.18 63.04 -6.89
C ASN A 11 39.65 63.02 -7.09
N ARG A 12 38.95 62.44 -6.11
CA ARG A 12 37.59 62.87 -5.70
C ARG A 12 37.42 62.91 -4.17
N ALA A 13 38.50 63.13 -3.44
CA ALA A 13 38.50 63.45 -2.01
C ALA A 13 38.55 64.97 -1.82
N LEU A 14 37.50 65.67 -2.25
CA LEU A 14 37.13 67.03 -1.87
C LEU A 14 35.85 67.33 -2.66
N ILE A 15 34.88 68.04 -2.07
CA ILE A 15 33.52 68.28 -2.60
C ILE A 15 32.54 67.13 -2.30
N LEU A 16 32.23 66.92 -1.01
CA LEU A 16 30.89 66.54 -0.52
C LEU A 16 30.80 66.60 1.02
N ILE A 17 31.65 67.40 1.68
CA ILE A 17 31.57 67.67 3.14
C ILE A 17 30.69 68.92 3.43
N LEU A 18 30.09 69.54 2.41
CA LEU A 18 29.20 70.71 2.56
C LEU A 18 27.73 70.46 2.17
N LEU A 19 27.28 69.20 2.18
CA LEU A 19 25.87 68.81 2.00
C LEU A 19 25.32 67.99 3.18
N LEU A 20 26.01 67.99 4.33
CA LEU A 20 25.68 67.16 5.50
C LEU A 20 25.06 67.91 6.69
N PHE A 21 24.75 69.21 6.57
CA PHE A 21 24.23 69.98 7.72
C PHE A 21 22.92 70.77 7.51
N VAL A 22 22.26 70.67 6.34
CA VAL A 22 20.92 71.29 6.13
C VAL A 22 19.83 70.26 5.78
N ALA A 23 20.17 68.98 5.57
CA ALA A 23 19.19 67.90 5.43
C ALA A 23 18.78 67.26 6.78
N GLY A 24 19.02 67.96 7.91
CA GLY A 24 18.72 67.49 9.26
C GLY A 24 17.32 67.79 9.79
N ALA A 25 16.47 68.51 9.06
CA ALA A 25 15.17 68.97 9.57
C ALA A 25 13.96 68.75 8.62
N ALA A 26 14.14 68.05 7.50
CA ALA A 26 13.04 67.72 6.57
C ALA A 26 12.76 66.21 6.43
N GLY A 27 13.50 65.34 7.13
CA GLY A 27 13.33 63.88 7.11
C GLY A 27 12.37 63.32 8.17
N ALA A 28 12.01 64.11 9.19
CA ALA A 28 11.22 63.62 10.33
C ALA A 28 9.70 63.77 10.16
N ALA A 29 9.21 64.50 9.14
CA ALA A 29 7.79 64.75 8.94
C ALA A 29 7.12 63.86 7.88
N ILE A 30 7.88 63.15 7.04
CA ILE A 30 7.33 62.26 6.00
C ILE A 30 7.19 60.82 6.51
N TRP A 31 7.77 60.50 7.68
CA TRP A 31 7.69 59.17 8.29
C TRP A 31 6.42 58.90 9.10
N TRP A 32 5.53 59.89 9.25
CA TRP A 32 4.28 59.75 10.02
C TRP A 32 3.00 59.63 9.17
N ALA A 33 3.11 59.76 7.83
CA ALA A 33 1.95 59.66 6.93
C ALA A 33 1.89 58.34 6.14
N ALA A 34 2.93 57.49 6.20
CA ALA A 34 2.92 56.15 5.61
C ALA A 34 2.80 55.12 6.74
N LYS A 35 1.60 54.96 7.31
CA LYS A 35 1.29 53.72 8.02
C LYS A 35 1.49 52.59 7.00
N PRO A 36 2.35 51.59 7.27
CA PRO A 36 2.31 50.34 6.51
C PRO A 36 0.86 49.89 6.57
N GLY A 37 0.18 49.81 5.41
CA GLY A 37 -1.14 49.20 5.36
C GLY A 37 -1.00 47.85 6.05
N ASP A 38 -1.86 47.60 7.04
CA ASP A 38 -1.91 46.30 7.70
C ASP A 38 -1.78 45.22 6.62
N PRO A 39 -0.88 44.23 6.76
CA PRO A 39 -0.86 43.12 5.82
C PRO A 39 -2.30 42.62 5.75
N LEU A 40 -2.87 42.64 4.54
CA LEU A 40 -4.22 42.14 4.29
C LEU A 40 -4.33 40.85 5.10
N GLY A 41 -5.17 40.87 6.15
CA GLY A 41 -5.26 39.76 7.10
C GLY A 41 -5.42 38.45 6.32
N PRO A 42 -4.95 37.31 6.85
CA PRO A 42 -4.86 36.05 6.12
C PRO A 42 -6.10 35.87 5.25
N GLN A 43 -5.92 36.01 3.94
CA GLN A 43 -7.00 35.92 2.99
C GLN A 43 -7.57 34.52 3.17
N ALA A 44 -8.78 34.44 3.74
CA ALA A 44 -9.45 33.18 3.98
C ALA A 44 -9.39 32.40 2.67
N ALA A 45 -8.68 31.28 2.67
CA ALA A 45 -8.58 30.43 1.50
C ALA A 45 -10.00 30.19 1.01
N ALA A 46 -10.24 30.48 -0.28
CA ALA A 46 -11.54 30.18 -0.88
C ALA A 46 -11.87 28.72 -0.56
N PRO A 47 -13.10 28.40 -0.11
CA PRO A 47 -13.45 27.04 0.24
C PRO A 47 -13.15 26.14 -0.95
N THR A 48 -12.30 25.14 -0.73
CA THR A 48 -12.03 24.10 -1.73
C THR A 48 -13.39 23.53 -2.17
N PRO A 49 -13.67 23.44 -3.49
CA PRO A 49 -14.89 22.81 -3.97
C PRO A 49 -15.07 21.46 -3.29
N ALA A 50 -16.27 21.21 -2.75
CA ALA A 50 -16.59 19.90 -2.20
C ALA A 50 -16.41 18.84 -3.30
N PRO A 51 -15.89 17.64 -2.98
CA PRO A 51 -15.83 16.55 -3.95
C PRO A 51 -17.22 16.29 -4.52
N ASP A 52 -17.31 16.02 -5.82
CA ASP A 52 -18.57 15.63 -6.46
C ASP A 52 -19.14 14.39 -5.77
N ALA A 53 -20.46 14.40 -5.57
CA ALA A 53 -21.15 13.25 -5.00
C ALA A 53 -20.98 12.04 -5.93
N PRO A 54 -20.74 10.82 -5.40
CA PRO A 54 -20.67 9.63 -6.23
C PRO A 54 -21.99 9.43 -6.98
N THR A 55 -21.90 9.02 -8.24
CA THR A 55 -23.05 8.76 -9.13
C THR A 55 -23.06 7.30 -9.60
N GLY A 56 -24.21 6.85 -10.13
CA GLY A 56 -24.37 5.52 -10.72
C GLY A 56 -24.07 4.41 -9.72
N VAL A 57 -23.39 3.36 -10.17
CA VAL A 57 -23.08 2.20 -9.31
C VAL A 57 -22.26 2.55 -8.05
N ARG A 58 -21.46 3.63 -8.10
CA ARG A 58 -20.66 4.08 -6.93
C ARG A 58 -21.50 4.75 -5.85
N ALA A 59 -22.70 5.22 -6.20
CA ALA A 59 -23.65 5.82 -5.26
C ALA A 59 -24.45 4.77 -4.48
N LEU A 60 -24.41 3.50 -4.88
CA LEU A 60 -25.12 2.42 -4.21
C LEU A 60 -24.52 2.16 -2.82
N GLU A 61 -25.31 1.56 -1.93
CA GLU A 61 -24.79 1.03 -0.67
C GLU A 61 -23.70 -0.04 -0.90
N PRO A 62 -22.66 -0.15 -0.04
CA PRO A 62 -21.52 -1.05 -0.29
C PRO A 62 -21.90 -2.50 -0.62
N LYS A 63 -22.92 -3.06 0.06
CA LYS A 63 -23.42 -4.41 -0.21
C LYS A 63 -24.06 -4.54 -1.59
N ALA A 64 -24.76 -3.50 -2.05
CA ALA A 64 -25.36 -3.47 -3.38
C ALA A 64 -24.28 -3.31 -4.47
N GLN A 65 -23.23 -2.52 -4.21
CA GLN A 65 -22.06 -2.46 -5.09
C GLN A 65 -21.40 -3.84 -5.26
N LEU A 66 -21.15 -4.55 -4.14
CA LEU A 66 -20.56 -5.88 -4.16
C LEU A 66 -21.43 -6.88 -4.93
N ALA A 67 -22.74 -6.87 -4.70
CA ALA A 67 -23.68 -7.74 -5.41
C ALA A 67 -23.72 -7.45 -6.91
N ALA A 68 -23.77 -6.17 -7.31
CA ALA A 68 -23.75 -5.76 -8.71
C ALA A 68 -22.43 -6.15 -9.39
N ALA A 69 -21.30 -5.93 -8.74
CA ALA A 69 -19.98 -6.34 -9.23
C ALA A 69 -19.90 -7.85 -9.47
N PHE A 70 -20.36 -8.65 -8.50
CA PHE A 70 -20.37 -10.11 -8.63
C PHE A 70 -21.32 -10.58 -9.74
N GLN A 71 -22.51 -10.00 -9.82
CA GLN A 71 -23.47 -10.28 -10.90
C GLN A 71 -22.92 -9.92 -12.28
N THR A 72 -22.18 -8.82 -12.41
CA THR A 72 -21.50 -8.45 -13.66
C THR A 72 -20.49 -9.52 -14.10
N VAL A 73 -19.72 -10.09 -13.16
CA VAL A 73 -18.67 -11.07 -13.49
C VAL A 73 -19.25 -12.46 -13.77
N PHE A 74 -20.21 -12.91 -12.96
CA PHE A 74 -20.68 -14.30 -12.96
C PHE A 74 -22.12 -14.49 -13.45
N GLY A 75 -22.83 -13.42 -13.79
CA GLY A 75 -24.21 -13.46 -14.30
C GLY A 75 -25.28 -13.74 -13.25
N GLN A 76 -24.92 -13.90 -11.98
CA GLN A 76 -25.83 -14.16 -10.87
C GLN A 76 -25.35 -13.50 -9.59
N ALA A 77 -26.25 -13.28 -8.63
CA ALA A 77 -25.91 -12.75 -7.32
C ALA A 77 -25.54 -13.89 -6.34
N GLY A 78 -24.61 -13.63 -5.43
CA GLY A 78 -24.28 -14.56 -4.35
C GLY A 78 -23.19 -15.56 -4.74
N GLU A 79 -23.51 -16.85 -4.85
CA GLU A 79 -22.54 -17.89 -5.19
C GLU A 79 -22.63 -18.25 -6.68
N SER A 80 -21.50 -18.55 -7.31
CA SER A 80 -21.44 -19.08 -8.66
C SER A 80 -20.60 -20.35 -8.72
N LYS A 81 -20.94 -21.24 -9.65
CA LYS A 81 -20.09 -22.39 -10.00
C LYS A 81 -19.25 -22.04 -11.20
N VAL A 82 -17.94 -22.25 -11.11
CA VAL A 82 -16.98 -22.00 -12.18
C VAL A 82 -16.17 -23.26 -12.41
N THR A 83 -16.05 -23.68 -13.66
CA THR A 83 -15.20 -24.82 -14.04
C THR A 83 -13.94 -24.28 -14.69
N GLU A 84 -12.78 -24.61 -14.15
CA GLU A 84 -11.47 -24.30 -14.71
C GLU A 84 -10.68 -25.60 -14.91
N GLY A 85 -10.39 -25.93 -16.17
CA GLY A 85 -9.79 -27.22 -16.49
C GLY A 85 -10.72 -28.39 -16.11
N ASP A 86 -10.20 -29.30 -15.28
CA ASP A 86 -10.92 -30.46 -14.75
C ASP A 86 -11.56 -30.20 -13.37
N LYS A 87 -11.40 -29.00 -12.81
CA LYS A 87 -11.87 -28.66 -11.46
C LYS A 87 -13.10 -27.79 -11.48
N THR A 88 -13.98 -28.01 -10.51
CA THR A 88 -15.13 -27.13 -10.26
C THR A 88 -14.98 -26.38 -8.95
N TYR A 89 -15.25 -25.08 -9.00
CA TYR A 89 -15.17 -24.18 -7.86
C TYR A 89 -16.52 -23.56 -7.52
N ALA A 90 -16.84 -23.50 -6.23
CA ALA A 90 -17.87 -22.62 -5.69
C ALA A 90 -17.24 -21.27 -5.37
N VAL A 91 -17.63 -20.23 -6.09
CA VAL A 91 -17.08 -18.88 -6.02
C VAL A 91 -18.06 -17.95 -5.33
N THR A 92 -17.61 -17.19 -4.34
CA THR A 92 -18.41 -16.22 -3.59
C THR A 92 -17.74 -14.83 -3.56
N PRO A 93 -18.50 -13.73 -3.53
CA PRO A 93 -17.95 -12.39 -3.40
C PRO A 93 -17.40 -12.18 -1.99
N ALA A 94 -16.21 -11.61 -1.90
CA ALA A 94 -15.53 -11.35 -0.65
C ALA A 94 -15.60 -9.86 -0.27
N THR A 95 -15.12 -8.98 -1.15
CA THR A 95 -15.18 -7.53 -0.99
C THR A 95 -15.07 -6.83 -2.34
N ILE A 96 -15.35 -5.53 -2.37
CA ILE A 96 -15.11 -4.65 -3.51
C ILE A 96 -14.28 -3.45 -3.03
N GLU A 97 -13.18 -3.19 -3.72
CA GLU A 97 -12.22 -2.14 -3.37
C GLU A 97 -12.14 -1.10 -4.49
N TRP A 98 -12.35 0.17 -4.17
CA TRP A 98 -12.22 1.26 -5.14
C TRP A 98 -10.77 1.75 -5.22
N ILE A 99 -10.28 1.85 -6.45
CA ILE A 99 -8.94 2.31 -6.83
C ILE A 99 -9.14 3.45 -7.85
N GLY A 100 -9.26 4.68 -7.35
CA GLY A 100 -9.69 5.81 -8.16
C GLY A 100 -11.10 5.58 -8.73
N ASP A 101 -11.20 5.46 -10.06
CA ASP A 101 -12.44 5.18 -10.80
C ASP A 101 -12.61 3.72 -11.20
N THR A 102 -11.69 2.85 -10.77
CA THR A 102 -11.76 1.41 -11.01
C THR A 102 -12.18 0.71 -9.72
N ALA A 103 -13.01 -0.33 -9.83
CA ALA A 103 -13.34 -1.20 -8.71
C ALA A 103 -12.68 -2.57 -8.90
N ALA A 104 -12.09 -3.10 -7.84
CA ALA A 104 -11.57 -4.46 -7.77
C ALA A 104 -12.51 -5.32 -6.94
N LEU A 105 -13.24 -6.22 -7.61
CA LEU A 105 -14.00 -7.27 -6.95
C LEU A 105 -13.04 -8.38 -6.52
N VAL A 106 -13.02 -8.70 -5.23
CA VAL A 106 -12.29 -9.86 -4.68
C VAL A 106 -13.28 -11.00 -4.47
N THR A 107 -12.93 -12.21 -4.90
CA THR A 107 -13.75 -13.42 -4.72
C THR A 107 -12.97 -14.53 -4.05
N LEU A 108 -13.68 -15.39 -3.32
CA LEU A 108 -13.15 -16.62 -2.76
C LEU A 108 -13.71 -17.80 -3.55
N ALA A 109 -12.84 -18.69 -4.01
CA ALA A 109 -13.17 -19.91 -4.72
C ALA A 109 -12.82 -21.12 -3.84
N ARG A 110 -13.80 -21.98 -3.58
CA ARG A 110 -13.64 -23.25 -2.88
C ARG A 110 -13.74 -24.38 -3.89
N ASP A 111 -12.75 -25.26 -3.89
CA ASP A 111 -12.75 -26.48 -4.70
C ASP A 111 -13.94 -27.37 -4.27
N MET A 112 -14.68 -27.89 -5.24
CA MET A 112 -15.86 -28.73 -5.00
C MET A 112 -15.56 -30.24 -5.03
N ASP A 113 -14.36 -30.65 -5.45
CA ASP A 113 -14.05 -32.05 -5.77
C ASP A 113 -13.46 -32.84 -4.58
N ASP A 114 -13.81 -32.48 -3.33
CA ASP A 114 -13.36 -33.13 -2.06
C ASP A 114 -11.85 -33.43 -1.99
N CYS A 115 -11.07 -32.62 -2.70
CA CYS A 115 -9.65 -32.82 -2.89
C CYS A 115 -8.88 -32.40 -1.64
N HIS A 116 -8.37 -33.39 -0.90
CA HIS A 116 -7.59 -33.20 0.34
C HIS A 116 -6.31 -32.36 0.14
N ALA A 117 -5.82 -32.25 -1.09
CA ALA A 117 -4.59 -31.54 -1.43
C ALA A 117 -4.81 -30.27 -2.27
N CYS A 118 -6.06 -29.95 -2.64
CA CYS A 118 -6.32 -28.78 -3.47
C CYS A 118 -6.20 -27.52 -2.61
N SER A 119 -6.08 -26.35 -3.20
CA SER A 119 -6.16 -25.09 -2.48
C SER A 119 -7.38 -24.37 -3.01
N GLY A 120 -8.13 -23.67 -2.15
CA GLY A 120 -9.03 -22.64 -2.66
C GLY A 120 -8.23 -21.58 -3.42
N ALA A 121 -8.92 -20.69 -4.11
CA ALA A 121 -8.28 -19.58 -4.81
C ALA A 121 -8.91 -18.26 -4.40
N MET A 122 -8.10 -17.21 -4.42
CA MET A 122 -8.61 -15.85 -4.40
C MET A 122 -8.50 -15.25 -5.80
N GLY A 123 -9.63 -14.81 -6.32
CA GLY A 123 -9.73 -14.14 -7.61
C GLY A 123 -9.92 -12.64 -7.44
N VAL A 124 -9.40 -11.85 -8.38
CA VAL A 124 -9.72 -10.42 -8.50
C VAL A 124 -10.16 -10.10 -9.92
N TYR A 125 -11.22 -9.30 -10.00
CA TYR A 125 -11.81 -8.84 -11.25
C TYR A 125 -11.89 -7.31 -11.22
N TYR A 126 -11.31 -6.68 -12.24
CA TYR A 126 -11.29 -5.23 -12.34
C TYR A 126 -12.49 -4.77 -13.15
N LEU A 127 -13.17 -3.76 -12.63
CA LEU A 127 -14.46 -3.29 -13.09
C LEU A 127 -14.44 -1.77 -13.25
N LYS A 128 -15.11 -1.26 -14.27
CA LYS A 128 -15.41 0.17 -14.40
C LYS A 128 -16.90 0.43 -14.27
N PRO A 129 -17.31 1.55 -13.65
CA PRO A 129 -18.70 1.99 -13.67
C PRO A 129 -19.23 2.09 -15.12
N GLU A 130 -20.40 1.52 -15.36
CA GLU A 130 -21.14 1.65 -16.62
C GLU A 130 -22.63 1.83 -16.32
N GLY A 131 -23.07 3.09 -16.31
CA GLY A 131 -24.42 3.46 -15.85
C GLY A 131 -24.65 3.05 -14.39
N ASP A 132 -25.68 2.24 -14.18
CA ASP A 132 -26.06 1.70 -12.86
C ASP A 132 -25.34 0.38 -12.52
N GLY A 133 -24.46 -0.09 -13.41
CA GLY A 133 -23.73 -1.35 -13.25
C GLY A 133 -22.23 -1.22 -13.45
N PHE A 134 -21.60 -2.35 -13.73
CA PHE A 134 -20.17 -2.45 -14.00
C PHE A 134 -19.91 -3.11 -15.36
N ALA A 135 -18.80 -2.73 -15.99
CA ALA A 135 -18.17 -3.45 -17.09
C ALA A 135 -16.86 -4.10 -16.63
N VAL A 136 -16.61 -5.35 -17.04
CA VAL A 136 -15.36 -6.06 -16.72
C VAL A 136 -14.22 -5.57 -17.59
N THR A 137 -13.10 -5.19 -16.97
CA THR A 137 -11.91 -4.67 -17.64
C THR A 137 -10.66 -5.54 -17.43
N GLY A 138 -10.67 -6.44 -16.44
CA GLY A 138 -9.59 -7.41 -16.23
C GLY A 138 -10.03 -8.58 -15.35
N ARG A 139 -9.40 -9.74 -15.54
CA ARG A 139 -9.73 -10.99 -14.84
C ARG A 139 -8.45 -11.70 -14.39
N TRP A 140 -8.35 -11.95 -13.10
CA TRP A 140 -7.28 -12.75 -12.48
C TRP A 140 -7.94 -13.75 -11.53
N PRO A 141 -8.43 -14.89 -12.06
CA PRO A 141 -9.18 -15.86 -11.26
C PRO A 141 -8.34 -16.52 -10.15
N VAL A 142 -7.01 -16.47 -10.27
CA VAL A 142 -6.06 -16.99 -9.28
C VAL A 142 -4.92 -15.98 -9.10
N ILE A 143 -4.87 -15.30 -7.96
CA ILE A 143 -3.78 -14.36 -7.61
C ILE A 143 -2.95 -14.87 -6.46
N VAL A 144 -3.62 -15.54 -5.52
CA VAL A 144 -2.96 -16.21 -4.41
C VAL A 144 -3.39 -17.67 -4.42
N PRO A 145 -2.46 -18.63 -4.61
CA PRO A 145 -2.76 -20.02 -4.34
C PRO A 145 -3.12 -20.13 -2.85
N GLY A 146 -4.28 -20.69 -2.53
CA GLY A 146 -4.71 -20.87 -1.15
C GLY A 146 -3.77 -21.77 -0.34
N SER A 147 -4.09 -21.95 0.94
CA SER A 147 -3.38 -22.91 1.80
C SER A 147 -3.64 -24.35 1.34
N SER A 148 -2.77 -25.27 1.74
CA SER A 148 -3.04 -26.71 1.63
C SER A 148 -4.36 -27.09 2.33
N PHE A 149 -5.01 -28.20 1.95
CA PHE A 149 -6.28 -28.74 2.49
C PHE A 149 -7.62 -28.20 1.94
N GLY A 150 -7.67 -27.80 0.68
CA GLY A 150 -8.89 -27.61 -0.11
C GLY A 150 -9.63 -26.30 0.14
N ALA A 151 -9.24 -25.54 1.17
CA ALA A 151 -9.89 -24.31 1.57
C ALA A 151 -9.25 -23.08 0.93
N ALA A 152 -10.05 -22.03 0.68
CA ALA A 152 -9.51 -20.69 0.52
C ALA A 152 -8.77 -20.31 1.82
N THR A 153 -7.77 -19.44 1.73
CA THR A 153 -6.98 -18.97 2.89
C THR A 153 -7.90 -18.63 4.06
N SER A 154 -7.81 -19.38 5.18
CA SER A 154 -8.72 -19.21 6.32
C SER A 154 -8.56 -17.85 7.03
N GLY A 155 -7.42 -17.20 6.82
CA GLY A 155 -7.16 -15.82 7.19
C GLY A 155 -6.83 -14.98 5.96
N TRP A 156 -7.58 -13.91 5.75
CA TRP A 156 -7.18 -12.82 4.85
C TRP A 156 -7.80 -11.51 5.30
N THR A 157 -7.20 -10.40 4.88
CA THR A 157 -7.68 -9.06 5.16
C THR A 157 -7.25 -8.09 4.06
N VAL A 158 -7.93 -6.95 3.97
CA VAL A 158 -7.49 -5.82 3.13
C VAL A 158 -6.75 -4.83 4.03
N ARG A 159 -5.49 -4.56 3.69
CA ARG A 159 -4.62 -3.58 4.34
C ARG A 159 -4.48 -2.33 3.49
N ARG A 160 -4.44 -1.16 4.13
CA ARG A 160 -4.28 0.15 3.45
C ARG A 160 -3.04 0.91 3.93
N ASP A 161 -2.19 0.26 4.70
CA ASP A 161 -1.02 0.83 5.37
C ASP A 161 0.31 0.34 4.76
N LEU A 162 0.27 -0.69 3.90
CA LEU A 162 1.46 -1.31 3.30
C LEU A 162 1.87 -0.69 1.95
N ALA A 163 0.93 -0.20 1.14
CA ALA A 163 1.22 0.34 -0.18
C ALA A 163 0.27 1.49 -0.54
N SER A 164 0.55 2.16 -1.66
CA SER A 164 -0.29 3.23 -2.21
C SER A 164 -1.74 2.79 -2.50
N HIS A 165 -1.95 1.53 -2.86
CA HIS A 165 -3.27 0.94 -3.09
C HIS A 165 -3.58 -0.15 -2.06
N PRO A 166 -4.86 -0.57 -1.93
CA PRO A 166 -5.24 -1.63 -1.01
C PRO A 166 -4.46 -2.91 -1.28
N VAL A 167 -3.94 -3.54 -0.23
CA VAL A 167 -3.17 -4.79 -0.29
C VAL A 167 -4.00 -5.91 0.34
N ILE A 168 -4.25 -6.96 -0.42
CA ILE A 168 -4.76 -8.22 0.13
C ILE A 168 -3.61 -8.89 0.87
N ALA A 169 -3.76 -9.05 2.18
CA ALA A 169 -2.88 -9.90 2.99
C ALA A 169 -3.62 -11.23 3.25
N SER A 170 -3.10 -12.33 2.70
CA SER A 170 -3.74 -13.65 2.80
C SER A 170 -2.76 -14.69 3.32
N GLU A 171 -3.21 -15.43 4.34
CA GLU A 171 -2.42 -16.44 5.02
C GLU A 171 -2.37 -17.74 4.22
N GLY A 172 -1.19 -18.32 4.11
CA GLY A 172 -0.95 -19.62 3.51
C GLY A 172 -0.06 -20.47 4.39
N GLY A 173 0.03 -21.75 4.06
CA GLY A 173 0.86 -22.67 4.80
C GLY A 173 0.86 -24.08 4.23
N PHE A 174 1.81 -24.87 4.70
CA PHE A 174 1.96 -26.27 4.41
C PHE A 174 2.39 -27.02 5.67
N THR A 175 1.80 -28.19 5.89
CA THR A 175 2.24 -29.15 6.91
C THR A 175 2.57 -30.47 6.26
N GLY A 176 3.77 -30.99 6.50
CA GLY A 176 4.21 -32.28 5.99
C GLY A 176 5.30 -32.90 6.86
N GLN A 177 5.22 -34.22 7.07
CA GLN A 177 6.20 -34.98 7.85
C GLN A 177 6.47 -34.42 9.26
N GLY A 178 5.47 -33.79 9.87
CA GLY A 178 5.58 -33.19 11.20
C GLY A 178 6.12 -31.75 11.24
N TYR A 179 6.49 -31.18 10.10
CA TYR A 179 6.89 -29.78 9.95
C TYR A 179 5.74 -28.94 9.42
N THR A 180 5.55 -27.75 9.96
CA THR A 180 4.57 -26.77 9.52
C THR A 180 5.27 -25.47 9.18
N CYS A 181 4.95 -24.92 8.01
CA CYS A 181 5.43 -23.64 7.53
C CYS A 181 4.25 -22.75 7.20
N SER A 182 4.30 -21.49 7.64
CA SER A 182 3.25 -20.50 7.41
C SER A 182 3.83 -19.27 6.72
N TRP A 183 3.04 -18.65 5.85
CA TRP A 183 3.41 -17.40 5.17
C TRP A 183 2.19 -16.50 4.98
N THR A 184 2.46 -15.23 4.69
CA THR A 184 1.46 -14.24 4.27
C THR A 184 1.82 -13.73 2.89
N ASN A 185 0.91 -13.91 1.92
CA ASN A 185 1.01 -13.28 0.62
C ASN A 185 0.45 -11.87 0.69
N LEU A 186 1.19 -10.90 0.15
CA LEU A 186 0.80 -9.50 0.04
C LEU A 186 0.57 -9.16 -1.42
N ALA A 187 -0.69 -9.04 -1.84
CA ALA A 187 -1.05 -8.68 -3.22
C ALA A 187 -1.66 -7.28 -3.27
N GLU A 188 -0.96 -6.32 -3.88
CA GLU A 188 -1.48 -4.98 -4.13
C GLU A 188 -2.55 -5.02 -5.21
N LEU A 189 -3.67 -4.34 -4.95
CA LEU A 189 -4.68 -4.04 -5.95
C LEU A 189 -4.28 -2.79 -6.73
N ALA A 190 -3.23 -2.89 -7.55
CA ALA A 190 -2.73 -1.77 -8.35
C ALA A 190 -3.70 -1.44 -9.52
N PRO A 191 -3.77 -0.19 -10.01
CA PRO A 191 -4.87 0.28 -10.87
C PRO A 191 -5.14 -0.54 -12.14
N THR A 192 -4.12 -1.22 -12.68
CA THR A 192 -4.23 -2.00 -13.92
C THR A 192 -4.36 -3.49 -13.71
N ALA A 193 -3.78 -4.02 -12.64
CA ALA A 193 -3.67 -5.45 -12.36
C ALA A 193 -3.24 -5.66 -10.90
N PRO A 194 -3.65 -6.76 -10.26
CA PRO A 194 -3.10 -7.15 -8.97
C PRO A 194 -1.60 -7.49 -9.12
N VAL A 195 -0.78 -7.07 -8.15
CA VAL A 195 0.67 -7.32 -8.12
C VAL A 195 1.03 -8.02 -6.82
N LEU A 196 1.69 -9.18 -6.90
CA LEU A 196 2.23 -9.84 -5.71
C LEU A 196 3.47 -9.07 -5.24
N LEU A 197 3.35 -8.37 -4.11
CA LEU A 197 4.42 -7.59 -3.52
C LEU A 197 5.43 -8.45 -2.77
N ALA A 198 4.96 -9.46 -2.02
CA ALA A 198 5.82 -10.39 -1.29
C ALA A 198 5.06 -11.63 -0.83
N THR A 199 5.82 -12.70 -0.60
CA THR A 199 5.43 -13.84 0.22
C THR A 199 6.31 -13.83 1.47
N VAL A 200 5.74 -13.38 2.58
CA VAL A 200 6.43 -13.21 3.85
C VAL A 200 6.31 -14.48 4.66
N ARG A 201 7.40 -15.13 5.05
CA ARG A 201 7.31 -16.25 6.00
C ARG A 201 6.87 -15.71 7.35
N THR A 202 5.83 -16.30 7.92
CA THR A 202 5.22 -15.84 9.17
C THR A 202 5.12 -16.94 10.21
N GLY A 203 5.58 -18.15 9.93
CA GLY A 203 5.70 -19.13 10.99
C GLY A 203 6.36 -20.43 10.61
N PHE A 204 6.78 -21.14 11.64
CA PHE A 204 7.37 -22.47 11.56
C PHE A 204 7.03 -23.25 12.82
N SER A 205 6.83 -24.56 12.69
CA SER A 205 6.78 -25.49 13.82
C SER A 205 7.29 -26.85 13.38
N ASP A 206 8.17 -27.47 14.17
CA ASP A 206 8.57 -28.88 14.02
C ASP A 206 7.98 -29.81 15.09
N ALA A 207 6.96 -29.34 15.82
CA ALA A 207 6.35 -30.08 16.92
C ALA A 207 5.87 -31.48 16.52
N GLY A 208 5.37 -31.65 15.30
CA GLY A 208 4.90 -32.93 14.79
C GLY A 208 6.03 -33.91 14.41
N ALA A 209 7.27 -33.43 14.29
CA ALA A 209 8.45 -34.23 13.96
C ALA A 209 9.29 -34.59 15.21
N ARG A 210 8.96 -34.03 16.39
CA ARG A 210 9.69 -34.29 17.63
C ARG A 210 9.41 -35.69 18.17
N VAL A 211 10.47 -36.36 18.60
CA VAL A 211 10.43 -37.61 19.36
C VAL A 211 10.91 -37.36 20.80
N ASP A 212 10.56 -38.25 21.72
CA ASP A 212 11.05 -38.26 23.10
C ASP A 212 10.79 -36.97 23.93
N ASN A 213 9.71 -36.25 23.61
CA ASN A 213 9.34 -34.98 24.27
C ASN A 213 10.43 -33.89 24.20
N ALA A 214 11.33 -33.94 23.22
CA ALA A 214 12.24 -32.83 22.96
C ALA A 214 11.43 -31.54 22.68
N PRO A 215 11.86 -30.37 23.19
CA PRO A 215 11.14 -29.13 22.96
C PRO A 215 11.08 -28.82 21.45
N ALA A 216 9.89 -28.46 20.98
CA ALA A 216 9.68 -28.03 19.61
C ALA A 216 10.32 -26.65 19.36
N THR A 217 10.74 -26.45 18.11
CA THR A 217 11.06 -25.13 17.58
C THR A 217 9.80 -24.57 16.95
N GLU A 218 9.36 -23.41 17.44
CA GLU A 218 8.13 -22.75 17.01
C GLU A 218 8.35 -21.25 16.87
N TRP A 219 7.86 -20.68 15.78
CA TRP A 219 7.85 -19.24 15.54
C TRP A 219 6.52 -18.80 14.95
N ASP A 220 6.00 -17.70 15.47
CA ASP A 220 4.82 -16.98 14.97
C ASP A 220 5.24 -15.52 14.72
N GLY A 221 5.10 -15.09 13.47
CA GLY A 221 5.53 -13.80 12.95
C GLY A 221 4.34 -12.91 12.61
N LYS A 222 4.43 -11.63 12.97
CA LYS A 222 3.40 -10.63 12.69
C LYS A 222 3.97 -9.42 11.97
N ILE A 223 3.30 -9.02 10.89
CA ILE A 223 3.64 -7.81 10.13
C ILE A 223 3.18 -6.57 10.91
N VAL A 224 4.13 -5.74 11.34
CA VAL A 224 3.93 -4.54 12.15
C VAL A 224 4.71 -3.34 11.59
N ASN A 225 4.53 -2.16 12.19
CA ASN A 225 5.22 -0.91 11.84
C ASN A 225 5.24 -0.58 10.33
N PRO A 226 4.11 -0.70 9.61
CA PRO A 226 4.10 -0.47 8.18
C PRO A 226 4.39 0.99 7.86
N LYS A 227 5.25 1.20 6.87
CA LYS A 227 5.51 2.48 6.21
C LYS A 227 5.20 2.27 4.73
N ALA A 228 4.04 2.77 4.30
CA ALA A 228 3.53 2.57 2.96
C ALA A 228 4.62 2.83 1.89
N ASP A 229 4.74 1.88 0.95
CA ASP A 229 5.71 1.88 -0.15
C ASP A 229 7.19 1.98 0.25
N GLN A 230 7.52 1.72 1.52
CA GLN A 230 8.88 1.84 2.04
C GLN A 230 9.33 0.58 2.75
N SER A 231 8.64 0.20 3.82
CA SER A 231 9.08 -0.91 4.67
C SER A 231 8.00 -1.39 5.63
N PHE A 232 8.20 -2.56 6.21
CA PHE A 232 7.50 -3.02 7.42
C PHE A 232 8.43 -3.96 8.21
N ASP A 233 8.05 -4.28 9.43
CA ASP A 233 8.75 -5.26 10.25
C ASP A 233 7.91 -6.53 10.38
N VAL A 234 8.56 -7.68 10.48
CA VAL A 234 7.95 -8.93 10.92
C VAL A 234 8.54 -9.27 12.28
N VAL A 235 7.73 -9.19 13.32
CA VAL A 235 8.15 -9.52 14.69
C VAL A 235 7.78 -10.95 14.98
N PHE A 236 8.79 -11.77 15.22
CA PHE A 236 8.65 -13.18 15.57
C PHE A 236 8.69 -13.40 17.09
N ALA A 237 7.87 -14.34 17.56
CA ALA A 237 7.89 -14.86 18.92
C ALA A 237 7.73 -16.39 18.91
N GLY A 238 8.10 -17.05 20.02
CA GLY A 238 8.04 -18.51 20.17
C GLY A 238 9.29 -19.00 20.88
N SER A 239 10.02 -19.93 20.25
CA SER A 239 11.28 -20.49 20.77
C SER A 239 12.36 -19.44 21.00
N ASP A 240 12.38 -18.39 20.17
CA ASP A 240 13.11 -17.16 20.45
C ASP A 240 12.33 -15.94 19.92
N ARG A 241 12.92 -14.75 20.03
CA ARG A 241 12.35 -13.50 19.52
C ARG A 241 13.35 -12.80 18.64
N PHE A 242 12.90 -12.40 17.46
CA PHE A 242 13.68 -11.59 16.53
C PHE A 242 12.74 -10.76 15.66
N THR A 243 13.32 -9.86 14.87
CA THR A 243 12.58 -9.01 13.96
C THR A 243 13.29 -9.04 12.61
N GLU A 244 12.51 -9.25 11.56
CA GLU A 244 12.97 -9.10 10.18
C GLU A 244 12.41 -7.79 9.63
N THR A 245 13.27 -6.91 9.16
CA THR A 245 12.83 -5.70 8.46
C THR A 245 12.76 -6.00 6.96
N TRP A 246 11.61 -5.69 6.37
CA TRP A 246 11.35 -5.83 4.95
C TRP A 246 11.30 -4.45 4.30
N ARG A 247 12.00 -4.29 3.17
CA ARG A 247 12.05 -3.04 2.41
C ARG A 247 11.51 -3.20 1.01
N ARG A 248 10.93 -2.11 0.49
CA ARG A 248 10.56 -2.03 -0.91
C ARG A 248 11.82 -2.02 -1.76
N ASP A 249 11.91 -2.98 -2.69
CA ASP A 249 12.92 -3.05 -3.73
C ASP A 249 12.21 -3.10 -5.08
N GLY A 250 12.22 -1.96 -5.79
CA GLY A 250 11.40 -1.78 -6.98
C GLY A 250 9.92 -1.99 -6.69
N GLU A 251 9.32 -2.98 -7.36
CA GLU A 251 7.88 -3.27 -7.24
C GLU A 251 7.53 -4.20 -6.08
N VAL A 252 8.51 -4.86 -5.45
CA VAL A 252 8.31 -5.91 -4.44
C VAL A 252 8.86 -5.52 -3.07
N TYR A 253 8.52 -6.27 -2.03
CA TYR A 253 9.18 -6.22 -0.73
C TYR A 253 10.14 -7.40 -0.58
N ALA A 254 11.33 -7.14 -0.05
CA ALA A 254 12.34 -8.14 0.27
C ALA A 254 12.87 -7.92 1.70
N PRO A 255 13.27 -8.98 2.42
CA PRO A 255 13.88 -8.82 3.73
C PRO A 255 15.29 -8.23 3.57
N GLU A 256 15.72 -7.38 4.52
CA GLU A 256 17.07 -6.80 4.51
C GLU A 256 18.17 -7.85 4.67
N GLU A 257 17.87 -8.93 5.37
CA GLU A 257 18.72 -10.10 5.58
C GLU A 257 17.94 -11.37 5.20
N PRO A 258 18.60 -12.48 4.82
CA PRO A 258 17.90 -13.74 4.59
C PRO A 258 17.00 -14.13 5.77
N SER A 259 15.78 -14.63 5.49
CA SER A 259 14.86 -14.94 6.57
C SER A 259 15.41 -16.09 7.40
N ARG A 260 15.31 -15.98 8.71
CA ARG A 260 15.72 -17.09 9.60
C ARG A 260 14.85 -18.32 9.40
N LEU A 261 13.67 -18.17 8.80
CA LEU A 261 12.76 -19.28 8.49
C LEU A 261 13.14 -20.00 7.20
N ASP A 262 14.04 -19.46 6.36
CA ASP A 262 14.47 -20.09 5.10
C ASP A 262 15.29 -21.37 5.31
N GLU A 263 15.86 -21.58 6.49
CA GLU A 263 16.56 -22.83 6.82
C GLU A 263 15.61 -23.95 7.28
N HIS A 264 14.34 -23.60 7.52
CA HIS A 264 13.34 -24.46 8.16
C HIS A 264 12.17 -24.81 7.24
N CYS A 265 11.99 -24.02 6.19
CA CYS A 265 10.94 -24.06 5.20
C CYS A 265 11.54 -23.69 3.82
#